data_AF-A0A2V9N8J8-F1
#
_entry.id   AF-A0A2V9N8J8-F1
#
_cell.length_a   1.000
_cell.length_b   1.000
_cell.length_c   1.000
_cell.angle_alpha   90.00
_cell.angle_beta   90.00
_cell.angle_gamma   90.00
#
_symmetry.space_group_name_H-M   'P 1'
#
loop_
_entity.id
_entity.type
_entity.pdbx_description
1 polymer ?
#
loop_
_entity_poly.entity_id
_entity_poly.type
_entity_poly.pdbx_seq_one_letter_code
_entity_poly.pdbx_strand_id
1 'polypeptide(L)'
;MAATQNVSQVPASHNSSVLRHGVLSLFGYGIQVRVDKGHLIVEDGIGAERRRFRFPRVGHGLERLIVIGSDGMISLAALRWLTDQDAAFVMLERDGSVLATTGPVRPSDAKLRRAQAFAAQSGAGLVIARELISRKLAGQEQVVRTKLRDLPTADTIARFRAALPNTTRLDEIRLLESQGAAIYWAAWRDVPIIFPKADLIRVPDHWRIFGTRKSPLSGSPRLAANPANAMLNYLYALLEAESRLAAAALGLDPGLGVIHVDTRARDSLACDLMEAIRPLVDAYVLDWILSQPLRREWFFERRDGNCRLMAQFASRLAETAQAWSHAVGPVAEWVAQQLWPTSRRRTQSNLPPTRLTQSHRREAKGIASAPIVPASPRVENLCRGCGKTIRDGRTHCANCAVTSATERFVNAARIGRVAARSPEARARHAESERHHANARSSWDASSQPAWLTSEVFSQKVEPLLADISASAIRSRIGVSRWYAGRIREGYRPHPRHWQALAELVKVCA
;
A
#
# COMPACT_ATOMS: atom_id res chain seq x y z
N MET A 1 42.01 -9.06 33.21
CA MET A 1 41.01 -9.65 34.11
C MET A 1 39.66 -8.99 33.88
N ALA A 2 38.63 -9.82 33.72
CA ALA A 2 37.18 -9.52 33.74
C ALA A 2 36.64 -8.47 32.75
N ALA A 3 36.40 -8.90 31.51
CA ALA A 3 35.35 -8.32 30.67
C ALA A 3 34.01 -8.93 31.11
N THR A 4 33.38 -8.33 32.12
CA THR A 4 32.04 -8.69 32.58
C THR A 4 31.03 -7.69 32.01
N GLN A 5 30.44 -8.05 30.87
CA GLN A 5 29.02 -7.86 30.65
C GLN A 5 28.58 -8.78 29.51
N ASN A 6 27.81 -9.78 29.90
CA ASN A 6 27.24 -10.81 29.06
C ASN A 6 26.51 -10.18 27.88
N VAL A 7 27.05 -10.34 26.68
CA VAL A 7 26.24 -10.33 25.46
C VAL A 7 25.18 -11.39 25.69
N SER A 8 23.91 -10.98 25.72
CA SER A 8 22.80 -11.92 25.79
C SER A 8 22.92 -12.87 24.60
N GLN A 9 23.43 -14.08 24.84
CA GLN A 9 23.30 -15.17 23.89
C GLN A 9 21.81 -15.49 23.86
N VAL A 10 21.13 -14.94 22.85
CA VAL A 10 19.74 -15.28 22.56
C VAL A 10 19.68 -16.81 22.39
N PRO A 11 18.70 -17.49 23.02
CA PRO A 11 18.67 -18.95 23.02
C PRO A 11 18.68 -19.51 21.60
N ALA A 12 19.62 -20.43 21.34
CA ALA A 12 19.64 -21.25 20.14
C ALA A 12 18.44 -22.21 20.14
N SER A 13 17.30 -21.76 19.62
CA SER A 13 16.20 -22.62 19.16
C SER A 13 15.04 -21.74 18.69
N HIS A 14 14.94 -21.49 17.40
CA HIS A 14 13.63 -21.42 16.77
C HIS A 14 13.71 -22.14 15.43
N ASN A 15 13.02 -23.27 15.32
CA ASN A 15 12.49 -23.78 14.05
C ASN A 15 11.57 -22.68 13.48
N SER A 16 12.13 -21.63 12.91
CA SER A 16 11.34 -20.63 12.21
C SER A 16 10.98 -21.22 10.86
N SER A 17 9.72 -21.63 10.74
CA SER A 17 9.10 -21.98 9.46
C SER A 17 9.40 -20.89 8.44
N VAL A 18 9.64 -21.28 7.18
CA VAL A 18 9.58 -20.33 6.06
C VAL A 18 8.28 -19.55 6.18
N LEU A 19 8.34 -18.25 5.96
CA LEU A 19 7.13 -17.44 5.88
C LEU A 19 6.18 -18.09 4.86
N ARG A 20 4.86 -18.00 5.05
CA ARG A 20 3.87 -18.79 4.25
C ARG A 20 4.01 -18.67 2.72
N HIS A 21 4.73 -17.67 2.23
CA HIS A 21 4.96 -17.34 0.83
C HIS A 21 6.26 -17.92 0.22
N GLY A 22 7.05 -18.71 0.94
CA GLY A 22 8.21 -19.42 0.35
C GLY A 22 9.43 -18.56 -0.01
N VAL A 23 9.44 -17.28 0.39
CA VAL A 23 10.54 -16.33 0.11
C VAL A 23 11.31 -16.04 1.39
N LEU A 24 12.64 -16.15 1.32
CA LEU A 24 13.55 -15.74 2.39
C LEU A 24 14.51 -14.68 1.88
N SER A 25 14.56 -13.54 2.57
CA SER A 25 15.47 -12.43 2.30
C SER A 25 16.56 -12.34 3.37
N LEU A 26 17.80 -12.12 2.95
CA LEU A 26 18.97 -11.88 3.81
C LEU A 26 19.55 -10.51 3.56
N PHE A 27 20.03 -9.89 4.63
CA PHE A 27 20.67 -8.58 4.58
C PHE A 27 21.66 -8.40 5.73
N GLY A 28 22.43 -7.32 5.70
CA GLY A 28 23.46 -7.00 6.70
C GLY A 28 24.87 -7.31 6.19
N TYR A 29 25.87 -7.08 7.04
CA TYR A 29 27.28 -7.30 6.68
C TYR A 29 27.75 -8.70 7.06
N GLY A 30 28.30 -9.46 6.11
CA GLY A 30 28.84 -10.79 6.40
C GLY A 30 27.75 -11.88 6.42
N ILE A 31 26.81 -11.81 5.47
CA ILE A 31 25.78 -12.83 5.25
C ILE A 31 26.45 -14.19 5.04
N GLN A 32 25.87 -15.27 5.60
CA GLN A 32 26.41 -16.63 5.39
C GLN A 32 25.35 -17.59 4.88
N VAL A 33 25.64 -18.23 3.74
CA VAL A 33 24.80 -19.29 3.17
C VAL A 33 25.66 -20.52 2.91
N ARG A 34 25.44 -21.59 3.67
CA ARG A 34 26.27 -22.81 3.63
C ARG A 34 25.46 -24.09 3.79
N VAL A 35 26.04 -25.23 3.45
CA VAL A 35 25.44 -26.53 3.74
C VAL A 35 26.16 -27.17 4.93
N ASP A 36 25.37 -27.65 5.90
CA ASP A 36 25.84 -28.39 7.06
C ASP A 36 25.03 -29.68 7.20
N LYS A 37 25.69 -30.85 7.14
CA LYS A 37 25.06 -32.17 7.25
C LYS A 37 23.80 -32.30 6.36
N GLY A 38 23.91 -31.91 5.10
CA GLY A 38 22.83 -31.97 4.11
C GLY A 38 21.71 -30.91 4.25
N HIS A 39 21.78 -30.05 5.28
CA HIS A 39 20.84 -28.96 5.49
C HIS A 39 21.41 -27.64 4.99
N LEU A 40 20.57 -26.79 4.42
CA LEU A 40 20.94 -25.42 4.09
C LEU A 40 20.89 -24.57 5.37
N ILE A 41 22.02 -23.99 5.75
CA ILE A 41 22.14 -23.04 6.84
C ILE A 41 22.23 -21.64 6.25
N VAL A 42 21.36 -20.77 6.73
CA VAL A 42 21.24 -19.40 6.24
C VAL A 42 21.29 -18.45 7.42
N GLU A 43 22.18 -17.47 7.38
CA GLU A 43 22.36 -16.48 8.44
C GLU A 43 22.35 -15.07 7.85
N ASP A 44 21.55 -14.18 8.46
CA ASP A 44 21.66 -12.76 8.21
C ASP A 44 23.06 -12.25 8.58
N GLY A 45 23.48 -11.17 7.93
CA GLY A 45 24.69 -10.46 8.31
C GLY A 45 24.52 -9.70 9.62
N ILE A 46 25.60 -9.05 10.06
CA ILE A 46 25.59 -8.14 11.19
C ILE A 46 24.62 -6.98 10.89
N GLY A 47 23.65 -6.81 11.78
CA GLY A 47 22.55 -5.84 11.68
C GLY A 47 21.76 -5.77 12.98
N ALA A 48 20.66 -5.01 12.99
CA ALA A 48 19.81 -4.84 14.17
C ALA A 48 19.11 -6.14 14.60
N GLU A 49 18.82 -7.02 13.64
CA GLU A 49 18.27 -8.35 13.86
C GLU A 49 19.12 -9.35 13.09
N ARG A 50 19.56 -10.43 13.76
CA ARG A 50 20.30 -11.51 13.12
C ARG A 50 19.51 -12.79 13.23
N ARG A 51 18.95 -13.25 12.11
CA ARG A 51 18.20 -14.50 12.03
C ARG A 51 19.10 -15.60 11.49
N ARG A 52 18.88 -16.83 11.99
CA ARG A 52 19.54 -18.04 11.52
C ARG A 52 18.49 -19.09 11.23
N PHE A 53 18.56 -19.68 10.05
CA PHE A 53 17.65 -20.70 9.58
C PHE A 53 18.40 -21.97 9.22
N ARG A 54 17.75 -23.12 9.42
CA ARG A 54 18.23 -24.44 9.00
C ARG A 54 17.12 -25.13 8.21
N PHE A 55 17.34 -25.34 6.92
CA PHE A 55 16.36 -25.97 6.03
C PHE A 55 16.74 -27.43 5.74
N PRO A 56 15.88 -28.39 6.11
CA PRO A 56 15.98 -29.75 5.60
C PRO A 56 15.60 -29.80 4.12
N ARG A 57 15.94 -30.89 3.43
CA ARG A 57 15.57 -31.12 2.01
C ARG A 57 14.09 -31.47 1.79
N VAL A 58 13.30 -31.65 2.84
CA VAL A 58 11.89 -32.03 2.70
C VAL A 58 11.04 -31.12 3.56
N GLY A 59 9.92 -30.64 3.01
CA GLY A 59 8.94 -29.84 3.76
C GLY A 59 9.39 -28.44 4.15
N HIS A 60 10.52 -27.95 3.62
CA HIS A 60 11.02 -26.61 3.94
C HIS A 60 10.22 -25.49 3.25
N GLY A 61 9.69 -25.73 2.04
CA GLY A 61 8.86 -24.75 1.31
C GLY A 61 9.59 -23.49 0.86
N LEU A 62 10.93 -23.50 0.84
CA LEU A 62 11.74 -22.41 0.31
C LEU A 62 11.68 -22.48 -1.22
N GLU A 63 11.10 -21.46 -1.82
CA GLU A 63 11.12 -21.26 -3.26
C GLU A 63 12.23 -20.27 -3.61
N ARG A 64 12.32 -19.13 -2.91
CA ARG A 64 13.23 -18.03 -3.29
C ARG A 64 14.14 -17.61 -2.15
N LEU A 65 15.45 -17.55 -2.41
CA LEU A 65 16.44 -16.94 -1.55
C LEU A 65 16.92 -15.61 -2.16
N ILE A 66 16.62 -14.50 -1.49
CA ILE A 66 16.98 -13.15 -1.94
C ILE A 66 18.06 -12.59 -1.03
N VAL A 67 19.24 -12.30 -1.55
CA VAL A 67 20.34 -11.67 -0.81
C VAL A 67 20.43 -10.20 -1.21
N ILE A 68 20.37 -9.31 -0.23
CA ILE A 68 20.44 -7.86 -0.43
C ILE A 68 21.80 -7.35 0.06
N GLY A 69 22.63 -6.92 -0.90
CA GLY A 69 24.00 -6.46 -0.71
C GLY A 69 25.05 -7.48 -1.16
N SER A 70 26.30 -7.03 -1.17
CA SER A 70 27.47 -7.78 -1.64
C SER A 70 28.39 -8.29 -0.53
N ASP A 71 28.05 -8.05 0.74
CA ASP A 71 28.87 -8.40 1.90
C ASP A 71 28.51 -9.79 2.46
N GLY A 72 29.26 -10.83 2.12
CA GLY A 72 29.05 -12.16 2.70
C GLY A 72 29.75 -13.30 1.97
N MET A 73 29.33 -14.52 2.30
CA MET A 73 29.78 -15.74 1.64
C MET A 73 28.61 -16.67 1.33
N ILE A 74 28.67 -17.28 0.15
CA ILE A 74 27.78 -18.35 -0.28
C ILE A 74 28.65 -19.51 -0.74
N SER A 75 28.50 -20.66 -0.09
CA SER A 75 29.25 -21.86 -0.50
C SER A 75 28.70 -22.42 -1.82
N LEU A 76 29.56 -23.02 -2.65
CA LEU A 76 29.13 -23.73 -3.86
C LEU A 76 28.11 -24.84 -3.54
N ALA A 77 28.28 -25.51 -2.40
CA ALA A 77 27.33 -26.52 -1.92
C ALA A 77 25.94 -25.92 -1.67
N ALA A 78 25.85 -24.67 -1.21
CA ALA A 78 24.57 -23.99 -1.01
C ALA A 78 23.88 -23.65 -2.34
N LEU A 79 24.64 -23.15 -3.34
CA LEU A 79 24.09 -22.92 -4.67
C LEU A 79 23.56 -24.21 -5.30
N ARG A 80 24.34 -25.29 -5.22
CA ARG A 80 23.89 -26.63 -5.65
C ARG A 80 22.65 -27.09 -4.90
N TRP A 81 22.62 -26.91 -3.57
CA TRP A 81 21.46 -27.30 -2.76
C TRP A 81 20.20 -26.57 -3.21
N LEU A 82 20.28 -25.27 -3.49
CA LEU A 82 19.13 -24.50 -4.00
C LEU A 82 18.65 -25.04 -5.35
N THR A 83 19.58 -25.29 -6.28
CA THR A 83 19.25 -25.89 -7.58
C THR A 83 18.62 -27.29 -7.44
N ASP A 84 19.15 -28.15 -6.58
CA ASP A 84 18.60 -29.50 -6.32
C ASP A 84 17.16 -29.44 -5.74
N GLN A 85 16.74 -28.32 -5.18
CA GLN A 85 15.43 -28.12 -4.56
C GLN A 85 14.50 -27.24 -5.39
N ASP A 86 14.88 -26.95 -6.64
CA ASP A 86 14.19 -26.00 -7.53
C ASP A 86 13.97 -24.61 -6.91
N ALA A 87 14.84 -24.22 -5.96
CA ALA A 87 14.80 -22.91 -5.31
C ALA A 87 15.68 -21.92 -6.08
N ALA A 88 15.14 -20.73 -6.37
CA ALA A 88 15.89 -19.68 -7.06
C ALA A 88 16.66 -18.80 -6.08
N PHE A 89 17.85 -18.39 -6.48
CA PHE A 89 18.68 -17.40 -5.80
C PHE A 89 18.70 -16.10 -6.59
N VAL A 90 18.41 -15.00 -5.89
CA VAL A 90 18.48 -13.64 -6.43
C VAL A 90 19.40 -12.83 -5.52
N MET A 91 20.37 -12.15 -6.12
CA MET A 91 21.24 -11.20 -5.44
C MET A 91 20.91 -9.81 -5.96
N LEU A 92 20.45 -8.95 -5.06
CA LEU A 92 20.21 -7.54 -5.31
C LEU A 92 21.32 -6.74 -4.64
N GLU A 93 21.86 -5.74 -5.31
CA GLU A 93 22.71 -4.76 -4.65
C GLU A 93 21.83 -3.85 -3.76
N ARG A 94 22.45 -3.14 -2.80
CA ARG A 94 21.72 -2.21 -1.92
C ARG A 94 21.07 -1.05 -2.68
N ASP A 95 21.49 -0.80 -3.91
CA ASP A 95 20.85 0.15 -4.81
C ASP A 95 19.63 -0.42 -5.57
N GLY A 96 19.27 -1.67 -5.30
CA GLY A 96 18.18 -2.37 -5.96
C GLY A 96 18.53 -2.87 -7.35
N SER A 97 19.77 -2.79 -7.83
CA SER A 97 20.15 -3.45 -9.09
C SER A 97 20.23 -4.97 -8.91
N VAL A 98 19.87 -5.73 -9.94
CA VAL A 98 19.99 -7.19 -9.95
C VAL A 98 21.44 -7.55 -10.33
N LEU A 99 22.16 -8.19 -9.40
CA LEU A 99 23.55 -8.60 -9.61
C LEU A 99 23.67 -10.02 -10.15
N ALA A 100 22.90 -10.94 -9.58
CA ALA A 100 22.91 -12.33 -9.97
C ALA A 100 21.54 -12.95 -9.77
N THR A 101 21.11 -13.73 -10.74
CA THR A 101 19.86 -14.49 -10.67
C THR A 101 20.12 -15.87 -11.24
N THR A 102 19.97 -16.88 -10.39
CA THR A 102 20.05 -18.29 -10.75
C THR A 102 18.82 -19.00 -10.22
N GLY A 103 18.32 -19.97 -10.95
CA GLY A 103 17.15 -20.74 -10.53
C GLY A 103 16.99 -21.96 -11.43
N PRO A 104 15.81 -22.60 -11.41
CA PRO A 104 15.54 -23.72 -12.28
C PRO A 104 15.68 -23.30 -13.75
N VAL A 105 16.76 -23.75 -14.39
CA VAL A 105 17.01 -23.54 -15.82
C VAL A 105 16.69 -24.84 -16.54
N ARG A 106 15.85 -24.77 -17.57
CA ARG A 106 15.59 -25.93 -18.41
C ARG A 106 16.68 -26.07 -19.47
N PRO A 107 17.02 -27.30 -19.91
CA PRO A 107 17.82 -27.49 -21.12
C PRO A 107 17.20 -26.68 -22.26
N SER A 108 17.99 -25.75 -22.79
CA SER A 108 17.51 -24.83 -23.80
C SER A 108 17.19 -25.57 -25.09
N ASP A 109 15.95 -25.46 -25.57
CA ASP A 109 15.60 -25.95 -26.90
C ASP A 109 16.18 -24.98 -27.94
N ALA A 110 17.18 -25.46 -28.69
CA ALA A 110 17.85 -24.67 -29.71
C ALA A 110 16.86 -24.16 -30.79
N LYS A 111 15.77 -24.88 -31.06
CA LYS A 111 14.75 -24.44 -32.03
C LYS A 111 13.98 -23.24 -31.50
N LEU A 112 13.62 -23.26 -30.20
CA LEU A 112 12.94 -22.14 -29.55
C LEU A 112 13.82 -20.89 -29.52
N ARG A 113 15.10 -21.01 -29.14
CA ARG A 113 16.02 -19.87 -29.15
C ARG A 113 16.27 -19.30 -30.55
N ARG A 114 16.35 -20.17 -31.58
CA ARG A 114 16.43 -19.70 -32.97
C ARG A 114 15.17 -18.95 -33.36
N ALA A 115 13.98 -19.49 -33.06
CA ALA A 115 12.72 -18.82 -33.34
C ALA A 115 12.61 -17.47 -32.61
N GLN A 116 13.11 -17.38 -31.38
CA GLN A 116 13.24 -16.14 -30.63
C GLN A 116 14.17 -15.13 -31.32
N ALA A 117 15.36 -15.56 -31.74
CA ALA A 117 16.29 -14.70 -32.47
C ALA A 117 15.71 -14.20 -33.81
N PHE A 118 14.85 -15.01 -34.45
CA PHE A 118 14.14 -14.64 -35.68
C PHE A 118 12.79 -13.94 -35.46
N ALA A 119 12.41 -13.62 -34.22
CA ALA A 119 11.09 -13.08 -33.91
C ALA A 119 10.80 -11.74 -34.61
N ALA A 120 11.83 -10.91 -34.78
CA ALA A 120 11.72 -9.63 -35.48
C ALA A 120 11.39 -9.80 -36.97
N GLN A 121 11.86 -10.87 -37.61
CA GLN A 121 11.64 -11.14 -39.04
C GLN A 121 10.39 -11.99 -39.31
N SER A 122 9.97 -12.82 -38.36
CA SER A 122 8.85 -13.77 -38.54
C SER A 122 7.46 -13.16 -38.32
N GLY A 123 7.38 -11.89 -37.91
CA GLY A 123 6.12 -11.23 -37.51
C GLY A 123 5.65 -11.59 -36.10
N ALA A 124 6.17 -12.67 -35.49
CA ALA A 124 5.87 -13.05 -34.12
C ALA A 124 6.26 -11.94 -33.13
N GLY A 125 7.38 -11.24 -33.38
CA GLY A 125 7.82 -10.12 -32.56
C GLY A 125 6.82 -8.97 -32.52
N LEU A 126 6.18 -8.64 -33.65
CA LEU A 126 5.15 -7.60 -33.70
C LEU A 126 3.90 -8.00 -32.91
N VAL A 127 3.48 -9.27 -33.01
CA VAL A 127 2.35 -9.82 -32.24
C VAL A 127 2.63 -9.76 -30.74
N ILE A 128 3.82 -10.20 -30.32
CA ILE A 128 4.26 -10.17 -28.92
C ILE A 128 4.33 -8.72 -28.41
N ALA A 129 4.94 -7.82 -29.18
CA ALA A 129 5.08 -6.41 -28.81
C ALA A 129 3.73 -5.73 -28.58
N ARG A 130 2.77 -5.91 -29.50
CA ARG A 130 1.43 -5.34 -29.36
C ARG A 130 0.73 -5.85 -28.12
N GLU A 131 0.81 -7.15 -27.84
CA GLU A 131 0.15 -7.74 -26.66
C GLU A 131 0.75 -7.23 -25.35
N LEU A 132 2.08 -7.23 -25.22
CA LEU A 132 2.75 -6.79 -23.99
C LEU A 132 2.46 -5.31 -23.69
N ILE A 133 2.53 -4.44 -24.70
CA ILE A 133 2.21 -3.02 -24.54
C ILE A 133 0.70 -2.79 -24.35
N SER A 134 -0.16 -3.58 -24.98
CA SER A 134 -1.61 -3.53 -24.72
C SER A 134 -1.93 -3.83 -23.27
N ARG A 135 -1.31 -4.87 -22.68
CA ARG A 135 -1.45 -5.19 -21.25
C ARG A 135 -0.93 -4.08 -20.35
N LYS A 136 0.24 -3.51 -20.68
CA LYS A 136 0.80 -2.35 -19.96
C LYS A 136 -0.17 -1.18 -19.95
N LEU A 137 -0.65 -0.74 -21.11
CA LEU A 137 -1.55 0.40 -21.25
C LEU A 137 -2.91 0.12 -20.59
N ALA A 138 -3.44 -1.09 -20.70
CA ALA A 138 -4.68 -1.48 -20.02
C ALA A 138 -4.54 -1.41 -18.49
N GLY A 139 -3.42 -1.89 -17.95
CA GLY A 139 -3.12 -1.78 -16.52
C GLY A 139 -2.95 -0.33 -16.07
N GLN A 140 -2.24 0.49 -16.84
CA GLN A 140 -2.06 1.91 -16.55
C GLN A 140 -3.39 2.69 -16.61
N GLU A 141 -4.21 2.42 -17.62
CA GLU A 141 -5.58 2.92 -17.74
C GLU A 141 -6.38 2.60 -16.47
N GLN A 142 -6.36 1.34 -16.04
CA GLN A 142 -7.10 0.90 -14.86
C GLN A 142 -6.62 1.57 -13.57
N VAL A 143 -5.31 1.72 -13.38
CA VAL A 143 -4.74 2.42 -12.21
C VAL A 143 -5.19 3.87 -12.17
N VAL A 144 -5.08 4.58 -13.30
CA VAL A 144 -5.50 5.98 -13.38
C VAL A 144 -7.01 6.10 -13.14
N ARG A 145 -7.82 5.26 -13.78
CA ARG A 145 -9.27 5.29 -13.69
C ARG A 145 -9.77 5.02 -12.27
N THR A 146 -9.21 4.03 -11.59
CA THR A 146 -9.76 3.55 -10.31
C THR A 146 -9.08 4.13 -9.08
N LYS A 147 -7.74 4.26 -9.10
CA LYS A 147 -6.96 4.69 -7.93
C LYS A 147 -6.73 6.19 -7.91
N LEU A 148 -6.38 6.78 -9.07
CA LEU A 148 -6.19 8.23 -9.20
C LEU A 148 -7.48 8.98 -9.52
N ARG A 149 -8.51 8.28 -10.05
CA ARG A 149 -9.82 8.83 -10.41
C ARG A 149 -9.76 9.95 -11.45
N ASP A 150 -8.78 9.87 -12.37
CA ASP A 150 -8.61 10.81 -13.47
C ASP A 150 -9.13 10.19 -14.78
N LEU A 151 -10.43 10.41 -15.05
CA LEU A 151 -11.10 9.86 -16.24
C LEU A 151 -10.49 10.38 -17.56
N PRO A 152 -10.26 11.69 -17.76
CA PRO A 152 -9.67 12.20 -19.01
C PRO A 152 -8.32 11.58 -19.35
N THR A 153 -7.45 11.41 -18.35
CA THR A 153 -6.15 10.77 -18.56
C THR A 153 -6.31 9.28 -18.88
N ALA A 154 -7.19 8.57 -18.16
CA ALA A 154 -7.47 7.16 -18.43
C ALA A 154 -8.00 6.95 -19.86
N ASP A 155 -8.94 7.78 -20.32
CA ASP A 155 -9.51 7.69 -21.66
C ASP A 155 -8.47 8.02 -22.76
N THR A 156 -7.50 8.88 -22.45
CA THR A 156 -6.37 9.15 -23.36
C THR A 156 -5.45 7.93 -23.49
N ILE A 157 -5.14 7.25 -22.38
CA ILE A 157 -4.37 5.99 -22.40
C ILE A 157 -5.15 4.91 -23.17
N ALA A 158 -6.47 4.83 -22.98
CA ALA A 158 -7.34 3.90 -23.70
C ALA A 158 -7.29 4.11 -25.22
N ARG A 159 -7.21 5.37 -25.68
CA ARG A 159 -7.04 5.70 -27.11
C ARG A 159 -5.70 5.21 -27.66
N PHE A 160 -4.59 5.36 -26.93
CA PHE A 160 -3.31 4.80 -27.35
C PHE A 160 -3.37 3.27 -27.44
N ARG A 161 -4.02 2.60 -26.49
CA ARG A 161 -4.25 1.15 -26.52
C ARG A 161 -5.08 0.73 -27.73
N ALA A 162 -6.15 1.47 -28.05
CA ALA A 162 -7.01 1.19 -29.20
C ALA A 162 -6.31 1.37 -30.56
N ALA A 163 -5.23 2.15 -30.61
CA ALA A 163 -4.41 2.32 -31.82
C ALA A 163 -3.42 1.17 -32.06
N LEU A 164 -3.05 0.38 -31.02
CA LEU A 164 -2.06 -0.68 -31.12
C LEU A 164 -2.33 -1.74 -32.21
N PRO A 165 -3.58 -2.24 -32.41
CA PRO A 165 -3.86 -3.25 -33.44
C PRO A 165 -3.49 -2.79 -34.86
N ASN A 166 -3.54 -1.48 -35.11
CA ASN A 166 -3.28 -0.89 -36.43
C ASN A 166 -1.78 -0.57 -36.68
N THR A 167 -0.93 -0.68 -35.65
CA THR A 167 0.51 -0.42 -35.79
C THR A 167 1.17 -1.50 -36.62
N THR A 168 2.04 -1.17 -37.58
CA THR A 168 2.73 -2.17 -38.43
C THR A 168 4.20 -2.35 -38.08
N ARG A 169 4.76 -1.42 -37.30
CA ARG A 169 6.17 -1.34 -36.96
C ARG A 169 6.37 -1.26 -35.45
N LEU A 170 7.47 -1.83 -34.95
CA LEU A 170 7.83 -1.76 -33.53
C LEU A 170 8.04 -0.32 -33.04
N ASP A 171 8.52 0.59 -33.90
CA ASP A 171 8.75 1.98 -33.54
C ASP A 171 7.44 2.74 -33.25
N GLU A 172 6.35 2.42 -33.95
CA GLU A 172 5.02 2.99 -33.69
C GLU A 172 4.49 2.54 -32.32
N ILE A 173 4.71 1.27 -31.98
CA ILE A 173 4.35 0.70 -30.67
C ILE A 173 5.14 1.40 -29.55
N ARG A 174 6.45 1.59 -29.73
CA ARG A 174 7.30 2.32 -28.77
C ARG A 174 6.88 3.78 -28.60
N LEU A 175 6.44 4.43 -29.68
CA LEU A 175 5.94 5.80 -29.61
C LEU A 175 4.65 5.90 -28.77
N LEU A 176 3.67 5.02 -29.03
CA LEU A 176 2.43 4.95 -28.25
C LEU A 176 2.69 4.61 -26.78
N GLU A 177 3.60 3.67 -26.52
CA GLU A 177 4.07 3.33 -25.17
C GLU A 177 4.66 4.55 -24.46
N SER A 178 5.57 5.27 -25.12
CA SER A 178 6.23 6.44 -24.54
C SER A 178 5.24 7.57 -24.24
N GLN A 179 4.29 7.83 -25.14
CA GLN A 179 3.24 8.83 -24.93
C GLN A 179 2.30 8.45 -23.79
N GLY A 180 1.88 7.17 -23.75
CA GLY A 180 1.07 6.63 -22.66
C GLY A 180 1.78 6.73 -21.31
N ALA A 181 3.07 6.36 -21.25
CA ALA A 181 3.87 6.43 -20.04
C ALA A 181 4.06 7.88 -19.55
N ALA A 182 4.28 8.84 -20.44
CA ALA A 182 4.46 10.25 -20.08
C ALA A 182 3.21 10.81 -19.38
N ILE A 183 2.03 10.56 -19.97
CA ILE A 183 0.75 11.01 -19.41
C ILE A 183 0.43 10.24 -18.12
N TYR A 184 0.68 8.93 -18.09
CA TYR A 184 0.50 8.10 -16.90
C TYR A 184 1.29 8.64 -15.70
N TRP A 185 2.60 8.88 -15.85
CA TRP A 185 3.42 9.39 -14.76
C TRP A 185 3.13 10.86 -14.42
N ALA A 186 2.54 11.64 -15.34
CA ALA A 186 2.06 12.98 -15.03
C ALA A 186 0.86 12.94 -14.06
N ALA A 187 -0.03 11.96 -14.18
CA ALA A 187 -1.17 11.80 -13.27
C ALA A 187 -0.75 11.48 -11.82
N TRP A 188 0.46 10.97 -11.61
CA TRP A 188 0.99 10.71 -10.26
C TRP A 188 1.52 11.97 -9.56
N ARG A 189 1.68 13.10 -10.27
CA ARG A 189 2.48 14.23 -9.79
C ARG A 189 2.09 14.74 -8.42
N ASP A 190 0.78 14.88 -8.20
CA ASP A 190 0.23 15.49 -6.99
C ASP A 190 -0.19 14.47 -5.94
N VAL A 191 0.20 13.19 -6.10
CA VAL A 191 -0.12 12.14 -5.15
C VAL A 191 0.63 12.39 -3.83
N PRO A 192 -0.08 12.56 -2.69
CA PRO A 192 0.56 12.80 -1.40
C PRO A 192 1.16 11.50 -0.85
N ILE A 193 2.32 11.62 -0.22
CA ILE A 193 2.98 10.54 0.52
C ILE A 193 2.87 10.87 2.01
N ILE A 194 2.08 10.07 2.72
CA ILE A 194 1.71 10.34 4.10
C ILE A 194 2.77 9.77 5.05
N PHE A 195 3.16 10.55 6.05
CA PHE A 195 3.99 10.13 7.18
C PHE A 195 3.27 10.40 8.50
N PRO A 196 3.57 9.66 9.59
CA PRO A 196 3.11 10.01 10.92
C PRO A 196 3.52 11.44 11.32
N LYS A 197 2.66 12.17 12.03
CA LYS A 197 2.96 13.54 12.50
C LYS A 197 4.30 13.64 13.24
N ALA A 198 4.61 12.65 14.08
CA ALA A 198 5.87 12.59 14.82
C ALA A 198 7.12 12.50 13.92
N ASP A 199 6.97 11.96 12.71
CA ASP A 199 8.07 11.81 11.76
C ASP A 199 8.26 13.04 10.87
N LEU A 200 7.25 13.89 10.71
CA LEU A 200 7.26 15.00 9.73
C LEU A 200 8.46 15.93 9.87
N ILE A 201 8.92 16.18 11.10
CA ILE A 201 10.08 17.03 11.40
C ILE A 201 11.36 16.48 10.74
N ARG A 202 11.46 15.15 10.59
CA ARG A 202 12.61 14.46 10.00
C ARG A 202 12.42 14.11 8.52
N VAL A 203 11.25 14.38 7.95
CA VAL A 203 10.89 14.06 6.57
C VAL A 203 11.14 15.30 5.70
N PRO A 204 12.04 15.22 4.71
CA PRO A 204 12.24 16.29 3.72
C PRO A 204 10.93 16.65 3.01
N ASP A 205 10.70 17.93 2.73
CA ASP A 205 9.44 18.37 2.12
C ASP A 205 9.16 17.70 0.77
N HIS A 206 10.21 17.49 -0.04
CA HIS A 206 10.12 16.84 -1.34
C HIS A 206 9.76 15.34 -1.27
N TRP A 207 9.79 14.72 -0.09
CA TRP A 207 9.35 13.33 0.11
C TRP A 207 7.85 13.19 0.35
N ARG A 208 7.15 14.31 0.62
CA ARG A 208 5.73 14.31 1.00
C ARG A 208 4.76 14.28 -0.19
N ILE A 209 5.30 14.34 -1.39
CA ILE A 209 4.58 14.28 -2.66
C ILE A 209 5.36 13.41 -3.64
N PHE A 210 4.68 12.73 -4.54
CA PHE A 210 5.34 11.90 -5.54
C PHE A 210 6.16 12.73 -6.55
N GLY A 211 5.65 13.86 -7.03
CA GLY A 211 6.38 14.72 -7.96
C GLY A 211 6.58 14.06 -9.32
N THR A 212 7.80 13.63 -9.67
CA THR A 212 8.05 13.02 -10.97
C THR A 212 8.76 11.68 -10.85
N ARG A 213 8.58 10.81 -11.85
CA ARG A 213 9.23 9.50 -11.90
C ARG A 213 10.75 9.60 -12.10
N LYS A 214 11.23 10.69 -12.71
CA LYS A 214 12.64 10.95 -12.98
C LYS A 214 13.24 11.76 -11.83
N SER A 215 14.45 11.44 -11.40
CA SER A 215 15.14 12.26 -10.40
C SER A 215 15.41 13.66 -10.98
N PRO A 216 15.05 14.75 -10.29
CA PRO A 216 15.36 16.11 -10.74
C PRO A 216 16.87 16.38 -10.88
N LEU A 217 17.70 15.65 -10.13
CA LEU A 217 19.16 15.83 -10.10
C LEU A 217 19.86 15.13 -11.28
N SER A 218 19.30 14.04 -11.81
CA SER A 218 19.96 13.23 -12.83
C SER A 218 19.16 13.06 -14.13
N GLY A 219 17.87 13.44 -14.13
CA GLY A 219 16.94 13.13 -15.22
C GLY A 219 16.62 11.64 -15.37
N SER A 220 17.21 10.77 -14.56
CA SER A 220 17.08 9.32 -14.65
C SER A 220 15.99 8.79 -13.72
N PRO A 221 15.15 7.84 -14.17
CA PRO A 221 14.23 7.13 -13.28
C PRO A 221 14.94 6.12 -12.36
N ARG A 222 16.21 5.79 -12.62
CA ARG A 222 16.97 4.80 -11.81
C ARG A 222 17.42 5.36 -10.46
N LEU A 223 17.49 6.69 -10.33
CA LEU A 223 17.78 7.35 -9.06
C LEU A 223 16.47 7.86 -8.48
N ALA A 224 16.16 7.48 -7.25
CA ALA A 224 14.91 7.84 -6.61
C ALA A 224 15.09 9.15 -5.86
N ALA A 225 14.24 10.15 -6.13
CA ALA A 225 14.24 11.40 -5.38
C ALA A 225 13.31 11.35 -4.15
N ASN A 226 12.50 10.30 -4.01
CA ASN A 226 11.56 10.17 -2.90
C ASN A 226 11.26 8.70 -2.57
N PRO A 227 10.60 8.44 -1.43
CA PRO A 227 10.27 7.10 -0.95
C PRO A 227 9.45 6.24 -1.93
N ALA A 228 8.45 6.81 -2.61
CA ALA A 228 7.63 6.07 -3.57
C ALA A 228 8.45 5.60 -4.78
N ASN A 229 9.31 6.47 -5.33
CA ASN A 229 10.25 6.10 -6.39
C ASN A 229 11.25 5.04 -5.94
N ALA A 230 11.71 5.08 -4.68
CA ALA A 230 12.62 4.07 -4.13
C ALA A 230 11.93 2.70 -4.03
N MET A 231 10.66 2.66 -3.59
CA MET A 231 9.83 1.45 -3.57
C MET A 231 9.62 0.89 -4.98
N LEU A 232 9.24 1.74 -5.94
CA LEU A 232 9.04 1.33 -7.34
C LEU A 232 10.32 0.75 -7.95
N ASN A 233 11.48 1.41 -7.77
CA ASN A 233 12.76 0.92 -8.29
C ASN A 233 13.09 -0.47 -7.75
N TYR A 234 12.94 -0.67 -6.44
CA TYR A 234 13.22 -1.95 -5.81
C TYR A 234 12.25 -3.06 -6.27
N LEU A 235 10.95 -2.77 -6.33
CA LEU A 235 9.95 -3.73 -6.78
C LEU A 235 10.08 -4.06 -8.28
N TYR A 236 10.48 -3.10 -9.11
CA TYR A 236 10.80 -3.36 -10.51
C TYR A 236 12.03 -4.25 -10.67
N ALA A 237 13.05 -4.12 -9.83
CA ALA A 237 14.19 -5.03 -9.85
C ALA A 237 13.83 -6.46 -9.42
N LEU A 238 12.96 -6.59 -8.41
CA LEU A 238 12.34 -7.87 -8.05
C LEU A 238 11.57 -8.45 -9.24
N LEU A 239 10.73 -7.65 -9.90
CA LEU A 239 9.95 -8.07 -11.06
C LEU A 239 10.83 -8.42 -12.26
N GLU A 240 11.95 -7.74 -12.46
CA GLU A 240 12.96 -8.05 -13.48
C GLU A 240 13.59 -9.42 -13.20
N ALA A 241 14.00 -9.69 -11.96
CA ALA A 241 14.54 -10.99 -11.55
C ALA A 241 13.52 -12.11 -11.76
N GLU A 242 12.25 -11.90 -11.40
CA GLU A 242 11.18 -12.87 -11.63
C GLU A 242 10.90 -13.09 -13.12
N SER A 243 10.97 -12.04 -13.94
CA SER A 243 10.83 -12.14 -15.39
C SER A 243 11.96 -12.91 -16.05
N ARG A 244 13.21 -12.69 -15.59
CA ARG A 244 14.38 -13.47 -16.03
C ARG A 244 14.21 -14.95 -15.68
N LEU A 245 13.77 -15.26 -14.47
CA LEU A 245 13.55 -16.64 -14.03
C LEU A 245 12.42 -17.32 -14.80
N ALA A 246 11.32 -16.61 -15.07
CA ALA A 246 10.23 -17.12 -15.90
C ALA A 246 10.70 -17.46 -17.33
N ALA A 247 11.47 -16.58 -17.96
CA ALA A 247 12.06 -16.82 -19.27
C ALA A 247 12.99 -18.07 -19.26
N ALA A 248 13.91 -18.14 -18.30
CA ALA A 248 14.87 -19.23 -18.18
C ALA A 248 14.19 -20.59 -17.90
N ALA A 249 13.14 -20.61 -17.08
CA ALA A 249 12.36 -21.81 -16.78
C ALA A 249 11.64 -22.37 -18.02
N LEU A 250 11.30 -21.50 -18.97
CA LEU A 250 10.67 -21.87 -20.25
C LEU A 250 11.70 -22.20 -21.35
N GLY A 251 12.99 -22.04 -21.08
CA GLY A 251 14.08 -22.29 -22.04
C GLY A 251 14.28 -21.17 -23.06
N LEU A 252 13.66 -20.00 -22.84
CA LEU A 252 13.91 -18.77 -23.60
C LEU A 252 15.25 -18.15 -23.16
N ASP A 253 15.85 -17.36 -24.04
CA ASP A 253 17.03 -16.56 -23.69
C ASP A 253 16.56 -15.21 -23.11
N PRO A 254 16.86 -14.90 -21.82
CA PRO A 254 16.45 -13.63 -21.22
C PRO A 254 17.06 -12.39 -21.89
N GLY A 255 18.19 -12.54 -22.59
CA GLY A 255 18.89 -11.45 -23.27
C GLY A 255 18.26 -11.03 -24.60
N LEU A 256 17.56 -11.95 -25.28
CA LEU A 256 17.02 -11.72 -26.62
C LEU A 256 15.62 -11.07 -26.56
N GLY A 257 15.59 -9.74 -26.57
CA GLY A 257 14.37 -8.95 -26.53
C GLY A 257 13.60 -8.93 -27.86
N VAL A 258 12.33 -8.57 -27.76
CA VAL A 258 11.40 -8.29 -28.86
C VAL A 258 11.16 -6.78 -28.99
N ILE A 259 10.83 -6.10 -27.88
CA ILE A 259 10.56 -4.65 -27.88
C ILE A 259 11.82 -3.88 -27.52
N HIS A 260 12.53 -4.30 -26.47
CA HIS A 260 13.77 -3.69 -26.05
C HIS A 260 14.94 -4.17 -26.93
N VAL A 261 15.67 -3.21 -27.51
CA VAL A 261 16.85 -3.47 -28.36
C VAL A 261 17.90 -4.27 -27.59
N ASP A 262 18.64 -5.13 -28.27
CA ASP A 262 19.76 -5.85 -27.67
C ASP A 262 20.81 -4.86 -27.16
N THR A 263 21.14 -4.99 -25.88
CA THR A 263 22.18 -4.18 -25.23
C THR A 263 23.06 -5.11 -24.43
N ARG A 264 24.36 -4.80 -24.36
CA ARG A 264 25.33 -5.65 -23.69
C ARG A 264 24.89 -5.88 -22.23
N ALA A 265 24.78 -7.16 -21.86
CA ALA A 265 24.47 -7.60 -20.49
C ALA A 265 23.11 -7.16 -19.93
N ARG A 266 22.14 -6.74 -20.77
CA ARG A 266 20.75 -6.55 -20.34
C ARG A 266 19.90 -7.76 -20.68
N ASP A 267 19.05 -8.16 -19.75
CA ASP A 267 17.99 -9.12 -20.01
C ASP A 267 16.82 -8.43 -20.73
N SER A 268 16.98 -8.13 -22.02
CA SER A 268 15.99 -7.39 -22.80
C SER A 268 14.63 -8.10 -22.87
N LEU A 269 14.60 -9.44 -22.92
CA LEU A 269 13.33 -10.18 -22.84
C LEU A 269 12.71 -10.06 -21.43
N ALA A 270 13.51 -10.11 -20.37
CA ALA A 270 12.98 -9.93 -19.02
C ALA A 270 12.36 -8.52 -18.87
N CYS A 271 13.00 -7.51 -19.45
CA CYS A 271 12.45 -6.16 -19.56
C CYS A 271 11.13 -6.13 -20.33
N ASP A 272 11.01 -6.85 -21.45
CA ASP A 272 9.76 -6.94 -22.21
C ASP A 272 8.63 -7.61 -21.41
N LEU A 273 8.93 -8.75 -20.79
CA LEU A 273 7.94 -9.52 -20.00
C LEU A 273 7.41 -8.70 -18.84
N MET A 274 8.27 -7.97 -18.12
CA MET A 274 7.85 -7.17 -16.99
C MET A 274 6.95 -5.99 -17.39
N GLU A 275 7.01 -5.49 -18.63
CA GLU A 275 6.17 -4.37 -19.07
C GLU A 275 4.67 -4.64 -18.87
N ALA A 276 4.23 -5.87 -19.12
CA ALA A 276 2.83 -6.27 -18.91
C ALA A 276 2.40 -6.27 -17.43
N ILE A 277 3.37 -6.34 -16.51
CA ILE A 277 3.14 -6.52 -15.07
C ILE A 277 3.45 -5.25 -14.27
N ARG A 278 4.27 -4.33 -14.79
CA ARG A 278 4.59 -3.04 -14.14
C ARG A 278 3.35 -2.32 -13.56
N PRO A 279 2.19 -2.23 -14.25
CA PRO A 279 1.04 -1.54 -13.68
C PRO A 279 0.48 -2.18 -12.40
N LEU A 280 0.68 -3.50 -12.21
CA LEU A 280 0.30 -4.18 -10.97
C LEU A 280 1.21 -3.80 -9.80
N VAL A 281 2.51 -3.64 -10.07
CA VAL A 281 3.47 -3.10 -9.09
C VAL A 281 3.13 -1.65 -8.75
N ASP A 282 2.78 -0.86 -9.75
CA ASP A 282 2.40 0.54 -9.57
C ASP A 282 1.13 0.65 -8.72
N ALA A 283 0.11 -0.16 -9.05
CA ALA A 283 -1.12 -0.30 -8.29
C ALA A 283 -0.85 -0.61 -6.81
N TYR A 284 0.07 -1.56 -6.56
CA TYR A 284 0.46 -1.97 -5.21
C TYR A 284 1.15 -0.86 -4.42
N VAL A 285 2.09 -0.13 -5.02
CA VAL A 285 2.74 1.01 -4.38
C VAL A 285 1.71 2.12 -4.10
N LEU A 286 0.84 2.41 -5.07
CA LEU A 286 -0.18 3.44 -4.93
C LEU A 286 -1.18 3.11 -3.81
N ASP A 287 -1.63 1.85 -3.73
CA ASP A 287 -2.49 1.39 -2.64
C ASP A 287 -1.80 1.56 -1.30
N TRP A 288 -0.51 1.25 -1.19
CA TRP A 288 0.23 1.45 0.04
C TRP A 288 0.27 2.92 0.45
N ILE A 289 0.77 3.80 -0.41
CA ILE A 289 0.99 5.22 -0.06
C ILE A 289 -0.33 5.98 0.18
N LEU A 290 -1.44 5.56 -0.43
CA LEU A 290 -2.76 6.14 -0.21
C LEU A 290 -3.46 5.58 1.04
N SER A 291 -3.22 4.31 1.40
CA SER A 291 -3.91 3.66 2.52
C SER A 291 -3.19 3.83 3.85
N GLN A 292 -1.85 3.79 3.86
CA GLN A 292 -1.06 3.75 5.08
C GLN A 292 0.07 4.78 5.10
N PRO A 293 0.35 5.41 6.26
CA PRO A 293 1.55 6.20 6.44
C PRO A 293 2.81 5.37 6.20
N LEU A 294 3.82 5.97 5.57
CA LEU A 294 5.18 5.44 5.53
C LEU A 294 5.93 5.87 6.79
N ARG A 295 6.84 5.03 7.27
CA ARG A 295 7.74 5.43 8.37
C ARG A 295 8.98 6.10 7.83
N ARG A 296 9.43 7.17 8.47
CA ARG A 296 10.67 7.85 8.06
C ARG A 296 11.89 6.92 8.17
N GLU A 297 11.88 6.01 9.14
CA GLU A 297 12.98 5.06 9.40
C GLU A 297 13.17 4.00 8.31
N TRP A 298 12.21 3.82 7.40
CA TRP A 298 12.34 2.87 6.30
C TRP A 298 13.20 3.38 5.16
N PHE A 299 13.56 4.66 5.18
CA PHE A 299 14.25 5.32 4.09
C PHE A 299 15.45 6.10 4.60
N PHE A 300 16.44 6.30 3.75
CA PHE A 300 17.54 7.23 3.99
C PHE A 300 17.94 7.92 2.69
N GLU A 301 18.48 9.13 2.81
CA GLU A 301 18.96 9.90 1.67
C GLU A 301 20.48 9.81 1.63
N ARG A 302 21.03 9.53 0.45
CA ARG A 302 22.47 9.57 0.21
C ARG A 302 22.91 11.01 -0.08
N ARG A 303 24.23 11.24 -0.01
CA ARG A 303 24.85 12.55 -0.32
C ARG A 303 24.51 13.11 -1.71
N ASP A 304 24.11 12.24 -2.65
CA ASP A 304 23.73 12.57 -4.03
C ASP A 304 22.23 12.85 -4.18
N GLY A 305 21.49 12.99 -3.07
CA GLY A 305 20.04 13.21 -3.04
C GLY A 305 19.19 11.98 -3.35
N ASN A 306 19.83 10.80 -3.44
CA ASN A 306 19.13 9.56 -3.78
C ASN A 306 18.50 8.93 -2.53
N CYS A 307 17.18 8.78 -2.55
CA CYS A 307 16.40 8.09 -1.54
C CYS A 307 16.53 6.57 -1.69
N ARG A 308 16.87 5.88 -0.61
CA ARG A 308 17.12 4.44 -0.56
C ARG A 308 16.31 3.77 0.54
N LEU A 309 16.01 2.48 0.34
CA LEU A 309 15.30 1.65 1.30
C LEU A 309 16.26 1.13 2.36
N MET A 310 15.81 1.11 3.61
CA MET A 310 16.46 0.35 4.68
C MET A 310 16.20 -1.15 4.49
N ALA A 311 17.17 -1.97 4.90
CA ALA A 311 17.17 -3.41 4.64
C ALA A 311 15.93 -4.15 5.17
N GLN A 312 15.45 -3.80 6.37
CA GLN A 312 14.24 -4.39 6.94
C GLN A 312 13.00 -4.15 6.06
N PHE A 313 12.88 -2.95 5.49
CA PHE A 313 11.76 -2.62 4.62
C PHE A 313 11.91 -3.25 3.23
N ALA A 314 13.13 -3.28 2.68
CA ALA A 314 13.43 -4.01 1.46
C ALA A 314 13.12 -5.52 1.58
N SER A 315 13.44 -6.11 2.73
CA SER A 315 13.07 -7.49 3.08
C SER A 315 11.56 -7.70 3.03
N ARG A 316 10.77 -6.81 3.63
CA ARG A 316 9.30 -6.88 3.58
C ARG A 316 8.76 -6.76 2.16
N LEU A 317 9.32 -5.87 1.34
CA LEU A 317 8.95 -5.77 -0.07
C LEU A 317 9.33 -7.04 -0.85
N ALA A 318 10.43 -7.70 -0.50
CA ALA A 318 10.88 -8.94 -1.14
C ALA A 318 9.88 -10.09 -0.96
N GLU A 319 9.06 -10.08 0.10
CA GLU A 319 7.98 -11.06 0.31
C GLU A 319 6.96 -11.08 -0.83
N THR A 320 6.87 -9.99 -1.61
CA THR A 320 5.99 -9.90 -2.79
C THR A 320 6.52 -10.65 -4.02
N ALA A 321 7.75 -11.16 -4.00
CA ALA A 321 8.39 -11.82 -5.15
C ALA A 321 7.52 -12.92 -5.76
N GLN A 322 6.92 -13.78 -4.92
CA GLN A 322 6.07 -14.88 -5.39
C GLN A 322 4.83 -14.36 -6.13
N ALA A 323 4.26 -13.24 -5.68
CA ALA A 323 3.12 -12.62 -6.32
C ALA A 323 3.47 -12.11 -7.73
N TRP A 324 4.67 -11.55 -7.90
CA TRP A 324 5.20 -11.15 -9.21
C TRP A 324 5.54 -12.35 -10.10
N SER A 325 6.14 -13.40 -9.55
CA SER A 325 6.37 -14.66 -10.27
C SER A 325 5.07 -15.23 -10.84
N HIS A 326 4.01 -15.26 -10.04
CA HIS A 326 2.69 -15.73 -10.48
C HIS A 326 2.09 -14.81 -11.55
N ALA A 327 2.24 -13.50 -11.44
CA ALA A 327 1.74 -12.56 -12.43
C ALA A 327 2.48 -12.68 -13.78
N VAL A 328 3.81 -12.86 -13.77
CA VAL A 328 4.64 -12.99 -14.97
C VAL A 328 4.43 -14.34 -15.68
N GLY A 329 4.20 -15.42 -14.93
CA GLY A 329 4.11 -16.78 -15.46
C GLY A 329 3.22 -16.94 -16.70
N PRO A 330 1.93 -16.52 -16.66
CA PRO A 330 1.04 -16.59 -17.81
C PRO A 330 1.51 -15.77 -19.01
N VAL A 331 2.15 -14.62 -18.79
CA VAL A 331 2.69 -13.77 -19.86
C VAL A 331 3.87 -14.46 -20.54
N ALA A 332 4.81 -14.97 -19.74
CA ALA A 332 5.99 -15.67 -20.24
C ALA A 332 5.62 -16.95 -21.02
N GLU A 333 4.66 -17.73 -20.52
CA GLU A 333 4.14 -18.91 -21.23
C GLU A 333 3.48 -18.54 -22.56
N TRP A 334 2.67 -17.49 -22.60
CA TRP A 334 2.07 -17.01 -23.83
C TRP A 334 3.13 -16.55 -24.85
N VAL A 335 4.17 -15.83 -24.41
CA VAL A 335 5.30 -15.45 -25.27
C VAL A 335 6.02 -16.68 -25.81
N ALA A 336 6.33 -17.66 -24.96
CA ALA A 336 6.95 -18.91 -25.38
C ALA A 336 6.10 -19.66 -26.43
N GLN A 337 4.77 -19.64 -26.29
CA GLN A 337 3.85 -20.23 -27.28
C GLN A 337 3.86 -19.49 -28.62
N GLN A 338 3.97 -18.16 -28.64
CA GLN A 338 4.09 -17.40 -29.88
C GLN A 338 5.40 -17.66 -30.61
N LEU A 339 6.47 -17.93 -29.85
CA LEU A 339 7.80 -18.24 -30.40
C LEU A 339 7.98 -19.71 -30.75
N TRP A 340 7.05 -20.59 -30.37
CA TRP A 340 7.21 -22.01 -30.58
C TRP A 340 7.12 -22.37 -32.07
N PRO A 341 8.18 -22.98 -32.67
CA PRO A 341 8.21 -23.25 -34.09
C PRO A 341 7.19 -24.34 -34.48
N THR A 342 6.12 -23.95 -35.17
CA THR A 342 5.11 -24.87 -35.69
C THR A 342 5.54 -25.44 -37.03
N SER A 343 6.20 -26.61 -37.03
CA SER A 343 6.53 -27.31 -38.28
C SER A 343 5.37 -28.15 -38.85
N ARG A 344 4.27 -28.36 -38.11
CA ARG A 344 3.05 -29.07 -38.54
C ARG A 344 1.81 -28.50 -37.84
N ARG A 345 0.62 -28.69 -38.43
CA ARG A 345 -0.71 -28.25 -37.93
C ARG A 345 -0.78 -28.29 -36.39
N ARG A 346 -1.28 -27.19 -35.78
CA ARG A 346 -1.49 -27.05 -34.32
C ARG A 346 -2.43 -28.16 -33.80
N THR A 347 -1.87 -29.25 -33.31
CA THR A 347 -2.57 -30.18 -32.40
C THR A 347 -2.21 -29.79 -30.96
N GLN A 348 -3.16 -29.93 -30.01
CA GLN A 348 -2.95 -29.61 -28.59
C GLN A 348 -1.72 -30.33 -27.99
N SER A 349 -1.30 -31.47 -28.55
CA SER A 349 -0.12 -32.23 -28.15
C SER A 349 1.23 -31.57 -28.49
N ASN A 350 1.27 -30.54 -29.35
CA ASN A 350 2.51 -29.94 -29.86
C ASN A 350 2.85 -28.56 -29.24
N LEU A 351 2.03 -28.05 -28.30
CA LEU A 351 2.28 -26.78 -27.61
C LEU A 351 3.31 -26.95 -26.48
N PRO A 352 4.11 -25.90 -26.18
CA PRO A 352 5.00 -25.94 -25.04
C PRO A 352 4.19 -26.12 -23.73
N PRO A 353 4.71 -26.90 -22.77
CA PRO A 353 4.03 -27.14 -21.51
C PRO A 353 3.89 -25.85 -20.69
N THR A 354 2.74 -25.64 -20.05
CA THR A 354 2.49 -24.51 -19.16
C THR A 354 2.99 -24.81 -17.75
N ARG A 355 4.30 -24.76 -17.56
CA ARG A 355 4.98 -25.22 -16.33
C ARG A 355 4.89 -24.24 -15.17
N LEU A 356 4.82 -22.94 -15.44
CA LEU A 356 4.73 -21.88 -14.44
C LEU A 356 3.31 -21.81 -13.87
N THR A 357 2.29 -22.00 -14.72
CA THR A 357 0.89 -21.91 -14.31
C THR A 357 0.25 -23.28 -14.04
N GLN A 358 0.83 -24.35 -14.59
CA GLN A 358 0.25 -25.70 -14.63
C GLN A 358 -1.14 -25.71 -15.27
N SER A 359 -1.45 -24.77 -16.17
CA SER A 359 -2.80 -24.57 -16.71
C SER A 359 -3.34 -25.81 -17.43
N HIS A 360 -2.56 -26.49 -18.28
CA HIS A 360 -3.02 -27.71 -18.96
C HIS A 360 -3.38 -28.81 -17.97
N ARG A 361 -2.63 -28.93 -16.85
CA ARG A 361 -2.91 -29.90 -15.79
C ARG A 361 -4.15 -29.52 -14.99
N ARG A 362 -4.40 -28.23 -14.78
CA ARG A 362 -5.60 -27.72 -14.09
C ARG A 362 -6.85 -27.91 -14.95
N GLU A 363 -6.78 -27.57 -16.23
CA GLU A 363 -7.84 -27.79 -17.22
C GLU A 363 -8.19 -29.28 -17.34
N ALA A 364 -7.18 -30.15 -17.45
CA ALA A 364 -7.39 -31.61 -17.47
C ALA A 364 -8.05 -32.14 -16.18
N LYS A 365 -7.95 -31.41 -15.06
CA LYS A 365 -8.60 -31.71 -13.79
C LYS A 365 -9.93 -30.97 -13.60
N GLY A 366 -10.42 -30.22 -14.58
CA GLY A 366 -11.63 -29.41 -14.48
C GLY A 366 -11.52 -28.21 -13.53
N ILE A 367 -10.30 -27.80 -13.17
CA ILE A 367 -10.06 -26.68 -12.25
C ILE A 367 -9.99 -25.39 -13.08
N ALA A 368 -10.94 -24.47 -12.86
CA ALA A 368 -10.94 -23.17 -13.53
C ALA A 368 -9.71 -22.34 -13.15
N SER A 369 -9.14 -21.65 -14.15
CA SER A 369 -8.04 -20.69 -13.94
C SER A 369 -8.54 -19.49 -13.14
N ALA A 370 -8.13 -19.38 -11.87
CA ALA A 370 -8.42 -18.21 -11.06
C ALA A 370 -7.57 -17.00 -11.51
N PRO A 371 -8.13 -15.79 -11.54
CA PRO A 371 -7.32 -14.58 -11.74
C PRO A 371 -6.29 -14.48 -10.60
N ILE A 372 -5.03 -14.35 -10.98
CA ILE A 372 -3.92 -14.19 -10.04
C ILE A 372 -3.99 -12.75 -9.53
N VAL A 373 -4.70 -12.56 -8.42
CA VAL A 373 -4.59 -11.33 -7.64
C VAL A 373 -3.33 -11.49 -6.77
N PRO A 374 -2.32 -10.61 -6.91
CA PRO A 374 -1.18 -10.62 -6.00
C PRO A 374 -1.73 -10.51 -4.58
N ALA A 375 -1.45 -11.48 -3.71
CA ALA A 375 -1.81 -11.36 -2.31
C ALA A 375 -1.07 -10.14 -1.76
N SER A 376 -1.79 -9.04 -1.50
CA SER A 376 -1.18 -7.87 -0.88
C SER A 376 -0.61 -8.29 0.46
N PRO A 377 0.71 -8.14 0.72
CA PRO A 377 1.25 -8.36 2.04
C PRO A 377 0.45 -7.57 3.07
N ARG A 378 0.33 -8.13 4.26
CA ARG A 378 -0.40 -7.48 5.36
C ARG A 378 0.25 -6.13 5.62
N VAL A 379 -0.43 -5.06 5.21
CA VAL A 379 0.03 -3.71 5.52
C VAL A 379 -0.28 -3.48 6.99
N GLU A 380 0.74 -3.10 7.76
CA GLU A 380 0.53 -2.74 9.14
C GLU A 380 -0.26 -1.44 9.18
N ASN A 381 -1.37 -1.45 9.91
CA ASN A 381 -2.12 -0.23 10.16
C ASN A 381 -1.30 0.66 11.10
N LEU A 382 -0.81 1.81 10.62
CA LEU A 382 0.01 2.73 11.42
C LEU A 382 -0.82 3.92 11.91
N CYS A 383 -0.60 4.31 13.17
CA CYS A 383 -1.19 5.52 13.72
C CYS A 383 -0.64 6.76 13.02
N ARG A 384 -1.53 7.59 12.43
CA ARG A 384 -1.16 8.85 11.77
C ARG A 384 -0.50 9.89 12.69
N GLY A 385 -0.64 9.76 14.01
CA GLY A 385 0.01 10.63 14.98
C GLY A 385 1.43 10.18 15.31
N CYS A 386 1.56 9.03 15.98
CA CYS A 386 2.82 8.56 16.55
C CYS A 386 3.54 7.46 15.75
N GLY A 387 2.93 6.92 14.69
CA GLY A 387 3.53 5.87 13.86
C GLY A 387 3.48 4.45 14.45
N LYS A 388 2.92 4.26 15.66
CA LYS A 388 2.74 2.92 16.25
C LYS A 388 1.75 2.08 15.47
N THR A 389 2.01 0.78 15.37
CA THR A 389 1.09 -0.20 14.78
C THR A 389 -0.19 -0.31 15.61
N ILE A 390 -1.35 -0.27 14.95
CA ILE A 390 -2.69 -0.27 15.54
C ILE A 390 -3.54 -1.37 14.91
N ARG A 391 -4.60 -1.79 15.62
CA ARG A 391 -5.55 -2.79 15.10
C ARG A 391 -6.46 -2.17 14.02
N ASP A 392 -6.92 -3.03 13.13
CA ASP A 392 -7.64 -2.67 11.91
C ASP A 392 -8.86 -1.76 12.16
N GLY A 393 -9.05 -0.77 11.26
CA GLY A 393 -10.21 0.12 11.22
C GLY A 393 -10.05 1.48 11.92
N ARG A 394 -8.96 1.74 12.65
CA ARG A 394 -8.69 3.05 13.29
C ARG A 394 -7.57 3.80 12.56
N THR A 395 -7.63 5.13 12.52
CA THR A 395 -6.57 6.00 11.94
C THR A 395 -5.57 6.50 12.98
N HIS A 396 -5.95 6.49 14.26
CA HIS A 396 -5.13 6.94 15.39
C HIS A 396 -5.19 5.91 16.53
N CYS A 397 -4.09 5.75 17.27
CA CYS A 397 -4.07 4.99 18.51
C CYS A 397 -4.89 5.71 19.60
N ALA A 398 -5.20 5.02 20.70
CA ALA A 398 -6.02 5.59 21.79
C ALA A 398 -5.52 6.97 22.26
N ASN A 399 -4.20 7.11 22.48
CA ASN A 399 -3.61 8.36 22.98
C ASN A 399 -3.66 9.49 21.94
N CYS A 400 -3.30 9.19 20.68
CA CYS A 400 -3.35 10.20 19.61
C CYS A 400 -4.79 10.58 19.25
N ALA A 401 -5.75 9.66 19.40
CA ALA A 401 -7.16 9.92 19.15
C ALA A 401 -7.72 10.96 20.13
N VAL A 402 -7.32 10.92 21.41
CA VAL A 402 -7.71 11.93 22.41
C VAL A 402 -7.18 13.30 22.02
N THR A 403 -5.88 13.40 21.72
CA THR A 403 -5.25 14.68 21.34
C THR A 403 -5.90 15.28 20.09
N SER A 404 -6.13 14.45 19.07
CA SER A 404 -6.80 14.87 17.83
C SER A 404 -8.29 15.14 18.02
N ALA A 405 -8.95 14.55 19.02
CA ALA A 405 -10.34 14.88 19.37
C ALA A 405 -10.41 16.27 20.03
N THR A 406 -9.48 16.59 20.93
CA THR A 406 -9.39 17.92 21.56
C THR A 406 -9.20 19.02 20.51
N GLU A 407 -8.26 18.86 19.57
CA GLU A 407 -8.06 19.81 18.46
C GLU A 407 -9.35 19.98 17.61
N ARG A 408 -10.02 18.86 17.29
CA ARG A 408 -11.26 18.88 16.52
C ARG A 408 -12.40 19.57 17.27
N PHE A 409 -12.54 19.35 18.58
CA PHE A 409 -13.54 20.04 19.40
C PHE A 409 -13.28 21.54 19.49
N VAL A 410 -12.01 21.97 19.61
CA VAL A 410 -11.66 23.40 19.59
C VAL A 410 -12.01 24.03 18.25
N ASN A 411 -11.67 23.39 17.12
CA ASN A 411 -12.01 23.91 15.80
C ASN A 411 -13.53 23.90 15.55
N ALA A 412 -14.24 22.85 15.97
CA ALA A 412 -15.70 22.78 15.90
C ALA A 412 -16.36 23.87 16.75
N ALA A 413 -15.84 24.15 17.96
CA ALA A 413 -16.31 25.25 18.80
C ALA A 413 -16.07 26.61 18.14
N ARG A 414 -14.92 26.81 17.48
CA ARG A 414 -14.63 28.02 16.70
C ARG A 414 -15.62 28.20 15.55
N ILE A 415 -15.84 27.15 14.76
CA ILE A 415 -16.80 27.14 13.64
C ILE A 415 -18.21 27.42 14.17
N GLY A 416 -18.60 26.78 15.27
CA GLY A 416 -19.90 26.99 15.93
C GLY A 416 -20.09 28.43 16.40
N ARG A 417 -19.06 29.08 16.96
CA ARG A 417 -19.12 30.50 17.34
C ARG A 417 -19.29 31.43 16.14
N VAL A 418 -18.65 31.11 15.01
CA VAL A 418 -18.83 31.88 13.76
C VAL A 418 -20.24 31.69 13.23
N ALA A 419 -20.73 30.45 13.18
CA ALA A 419 -22.08 30.13 12.73
C ALA A 419 -23.16 30.78 13.62
N ALA A 420 -22.97 30.84 14.93
CA ALA A 420 -23.90 31.51 15.86
C ALA A 420 -24.00 33.03 15.64
N ARG A 421 -23.05 33.64 14.91
CA ARG A 421 -23.06 35.07 14.56
C ARG A 421 -23.66 35.35 13.19
N SER A 422 -24.16 34.33 12.46
CA SER A 422 -24.77 34.53 11.14
C SER A 422 -26.04 35.39 11.22
N PRO A 423 -26.41 36.11 10.15
CA PRO A 423 -27.66 36.88 10.11
C PRO A 423 -28.90 36.05 10.46
N GLU A 424 -28.97 34.81 9.97
CA GLU A 424 -30.08 33.87 10.22
C GLU A 424 -30.11 33.39 11.67
N ALA A 425 -28.95 33.16 12.29
CA ALA A 425 -28.87 32.82 13.71
C ALA A 425 -29.32 34.00 14.58
N ARG A 426 -28.88 35.23 14.27
CA ARG A 426 -29.31 36.45 14.97
C ARG A 426 -30.80 36.71 14.82
N ALA A 427 -31.36 36.51 13.62
CA ALA A 427 -32.79 36.66 13.37
C ALA A 427 -33.63 35.69 14.24
N ARG A 428 -33.22 34.42 14.32
CA ARG A 428 -33.87 33.41 15.18
C ARG A 428 -33.76 33.75 16.67
N HIS A 429 -32.61 34.29 17.11
CA HIS A 429 -32.45 34.78 18.47
C HIS A 429 -33.40 35.96 18.76
N ALA A 430 -33.47 36.94 17.88
CA ALA A 430 -34.36 38.09 18.01
C ALA A 430 -35.86 37.69 17.99
N GLU A 431 -36.24 36.69 17.19
CA GLU A 431 -37.58 36.12 17.21
C GLU A 431 -37.90 35.41 18.53
N SER A 432 -36.97 34.59 19.03
CA SER A 432 -37.13 33.91 20.32
C SER A 432 -37.23 34.90 21.49
N GLU A 433 -36.43 35.98 21.47
CA GLU A 433 -36.51 37.06 22.46
C GLU A 433 -37.85 37.78 22.40
N ARG A 434 -38.35 38.12 21.20
CA ARG A 434 -39.69 38.71 21.01
C ARG A 434 -40.79 37.79 21.55
N HIS A 435 -40.75 36.50 21.23
CA HIS A 435 -41.70 35.54 21.74
C HIS A 435 -41.67 35.47 23.28
N HIS A 436 -40.48 35.42 23.88
CA HIS A 436 -40.36 35.41 25.34
C HIS A 436 -40.79 36.72 26.00
N ALA A 437 -40.57 37.87 25.35
CA ALA A 437 -41.03 39.19 25.82
C ALA A 437 -42.56 39.28 25.80
N ASN A 438 -43.19 38.88 24.68
CA ASN A 438 -44.65 38.81 24.57
C ASN A 438 -45.26 37.88 25.62
N ALA A 439 -44.67 36.69 25.81
CA ALA A 439 -45.10 35.76 26.84
C ALA A 439 -44.78 36.20 28.28
N ARG A 440 -44.03 37.28 28.48
CA ARG A 440 -43.87 37.93 29.80
C ARG A 440 -44.91 39.04 29.98
N SER A 441 -45.17 39.83 28.95
CA SER A 441 -46.18 40.88 28.99
C SER A 441 -47.61 40.35 29.08
N SER A 442 -47.88 39.18 28.48
CA SER A 442 -49.19 38.51 28.53
C SER A 442 -49.39 37.65 29.77
N TRP A 443 -48.38 37.55 30.65
CA TRP A 443 -48.47 36.73 31.85
C TRP A 443 -49.08 37.53 33.00
N ASP A 444 -50.17 37.02 33.56
CA ASP A 444 -50.86 37.62 34.70
C ASP A 444 -50.38 36.97 36.00
N ALA A 445 -49.95 37.80 36.96
CA ALA A 445 -49.51 37.35 38.28
C ALA A 445 -50.63 36.66 39.08
N SER A 446 -51.90 37.01 38.82
CA SER A 446 -53.05 36.39 39.51
C SER A 446 -53.29 34.93 39.09
N SER A 447 -52.74 34.51 37.95
CA SER A 447 -52.85 33.13 37.44
C SER A 447 -51.99 32.11 38.19
N GLN A 448 -51.12 32.58 39.08
CA GLN A 448 -50.22 31.72 39.84
C GLN A 448 -50.90 31.20 41.12
N PRO A 449 -50.76 29.91 41.46
CA PRO A 449 -51.34 29.36 42.69
C PRO A 449 -50.83 30.08 43.94
N ALA A 450 -51.73 30.44 44.86
CA ALA A 450 -51.39 31.21 46.07
C ALA A 450 -50.35 30.56 46.99
N TRP A 451 -50.20 29.23 46.93
CA TRP A 451 -49.21 28.49 47.70
C TRP A 451 -47.77 28.60 47.14
N LEU A 452 -47.62 29.01 45.87
CA LEU A 452 -46.34 29.01 45.16
C LEU A 452 -45.68 30.39 45.22
N THR A 453 -45.29 30.80 46.43
CA THR A 453 -44.55 32.06 46.67
C THR A 453 -43.07 31.94 46.30
N SER A 454 -42.36 33.07 46.28
CA SER A 454 -40.93 33.09 45.96
C SER A 454 -40.10 32.29 46.97
N GLU A 455 -40.49 32.32 48.24
CA GLU A 455 -39.87 31.58 49.34
C GLU A 455 -40.10 30.08 49.16
N VAL A 456 -41.33 29.67 48.84
CA VAL A 456 -41.69 28.27 48.61
C VAL A 456 -40.95 27.71 47.40
N PHE A 457 -40.87 28.46 46.30
CA PHE A 457 -40.11 28.04 45.12
C PHE A 457 -38.63 27.84 45.47
N SER A 458 -38.02 28.79 46.18
CA SER A 458 -36.59 28.75 46.53
C SER A 458 -36.24 27.63 47.52
N GLN A 459 -37.14 27.33 48.47
CA GLN A 459 -36.87 26.36 49.53
C GLN A 459 -37.27 24.94 49.15
N LYS A 460 -38.36 24.76 48.39
CA LYS A 460 -38.94 23.43 48.11
C LYS A 460 -38.76 22.96 46.67
N VAL A 461 -38.70 23.88 45.69
CA VAL A 461 -38.65 23.52 44.27
C VAL A 461 -37.23 23.60 43.71
N GLU A 462 -36.52 24.70 43.97
CA GLU A 462 -35.17 24.97 43.45
C GLU A 462 -34.15 23.88 43.81
N PRO A 463 -34.06 23.35 45.04
CA PRO A 463 -33.10 22.29 45.38
C PRO A 463 -33.34 20.99 44.63
N LEU A 464 -34.62 20.65 44.39
CA LEU A 464 -35.02 19.43 43.70
C LEU A 464 -34.75 19.49 42.18
N LEU A 465 -34.66 20.70 41.61
CA LEU A 465 -34.35 20.87 40.18
C LEU A 465 -32.90 20.51 39.84
N ALA A 466 -31.97 20.50 40.80
CA ALA A 466 -30.58 20.10 40.57
C ALA A 466 -30.47 18.65 40.05
N ASP A 467 -31.33 17.77 40.58
CA ASP A 467 -31.37 16.33 40.26
C ASP A 467 -32.14 16.01 38.97
N ILE A 468 -32.91 16.97 38.44
CA ILE A 468 -33.63 16.80 37.18
C ILE A 468 -32.72 17.07 35.99
N SER A 469 -32.78 16.22 34.96
CA SER A 469 -31.99 16.44 33.74
C SER A 469 -32.32 17.76 33.04
N ALA A 470 -31.31 18.45 32.52
CA ALA A 470 -31.52 19.71 31.77
C ALA A 470 -32.43 19.53 30.54
N SER A 471 -32.50 18.30 29.98
CA SER A 471 -33.40 17.99 28.88
C SER A 471 -34.87 17.98 29.31
N ALA A 472 -35.17 17.41 30.49
CA ALA A 472 -36.52 17.38 31.03
C ALA A 472 -37.04 18.78 31.36
N ILE A 473 -36.22 19.61 32.02
CA ILE A 473 -36.54 21.02 32.28
C ILE A 473 -36.78 21.76 30.96
N ARG A 474 -35.85 21.64 30.00
CA ARG A 474 -35.95 22.28 28.67
C ARG A 474 -37.27 21.96 27.98
N SER A 475 -37.63 20.68 27.92
CA SER A 475 -38.86 20.23 27.26
C SER A 475 -40.11 20.69 28.00
N ARG A 476 -40.06 20.79 29.34
CA ARG A 476 -41.22 21.17 30.16
C ARG A 476 -41.59 22.64 30.01
N ILE A 477 -40.61 23.55 29.97
CA ILE A 477 -40.85 25.00 29.96
C ILE A 477 -40.48 25.68 28.64
N GLY A 478 -40.10 24.93 27.61
CA GLY A 478 -39.88 25.44 26.26
C GLY A 478 -38.73 26.46 26.15
N VAL A 479 -37.64 26.25 26.89
CA VAL A 479 -36.46 27.15 26.91
C VAL A 479 -35.26 26.51 26.23
N SER A 480 -34.13 27.24 26.14
CA SER A 480 -32.89 26.66 25.62
C SER A 480 -32.26 25.68 26.61
N ARG A 481 -31.48 24.71 26.12
CA ARG A 481 -30.76 23.74 26.97
C ARG A 481 -29.80 24.45 27.93
N TRP A 482 -29.19 25.55 27.50
CA TRP A 482 -28.31 26.38 28.33
C TRP A 482 -29.07 27.03 29.48
N TYR A 483 -30.23 27.63 29.21
CA TYR A 483 -31.07 28.26 30.23
C TYR A 483 -31.61 27.23 31.24
N ALA A 484 -32.03 26.05 30.75
CA ALA A 484 -32.40 24.93 31.61
C ALA A 484 -31.23 24.43 32.50
N GLY A 485 -30.00 24.43 31.96
CA GLY A 485 -28.79 24.14 32.74
C GLY A 485 -28.57 25.15 33.86
N ARG A 486 -28.71 26.45 33.57
CA ARG A 486 -28.60 27.51 34.57
C ARG A 486 -29.63 27.35 35.70
N ILE A 487 -30.87 26.94 35.37
CA ILE A 487 -31.90 26.69 36.40
C ILE A 487 -31.45 25.58 37.37
N ARG A 488 -30.78 24.53 36.87
CA ARG A 488 -30.22 23.48 37.73
C ARG A 488 -29.08 23.97 38.62
N GLU A 489 -28.35 24.98 38.17
CA GLU A 489 -27.27 25.63 38.92
C GLU A 489 -27.80 26.67 39.94
N GLY A 490 -29.13 26.78 40.13
CA GLY A 490 -29.74 27.74 41.05
C GLY A 490 -30.10 29.09 40.42
N TYR A 491 -30.17 29.18 39.08
CA TYR A 491 -30.72 30.37 38.43
C TYR A 491 -32.25 30.38 38.54
N ARG A 492 -32.81 31.44 39.12
CA ARG A 492 -34.26 31.57 39.26
C ARG A 492 -34.90 32.06 37.96
N PRO A 493 -35.77 31.25 37.31
CA PRO A 493 -36.48 31.68 36.13
C PRO A 493 -37.65 32.60 36.49
N HIS A 494 -38.23 33.26 35.49
CA HIS A 494 -39.44 34.07 35.66
C HIS A 494 -40.61 33.26 36.26
N PRO A 495 -41.45 33.84 37.13
CA PRO A 495 -42.53 33.14 37.85
C PRO A 495 -43.51 32.34 36.97
N ARG A 496 -43.73 32.78 35.74
CA ARG A 496 -44.50 32.03 34.71
C ARG A 496 -44.12 30.56 34.55
N HIS A 497 -42.88 30.20 34.89
CA HIS A 497 -42.34 28.84 34.76
C HIS A 497 -42.43 28.04 36.05
N TRP A 498 -42.71 28.67 37.20
CA TRP A 498 -42.59 28.05 38.51
C TRP A 498 -43.57 26.90 38.71
N GLN A 499 -44.82 27.05 38.27
CA GLN A 499 -45.81 25.98 38.41
C GLN A 499 -45.41 24.75 37.58
N ALA A 500 -45.04 24.94 36.31
CA ALA A 500 -44.61 23.86 35.44
C ALA A 500 -43.35 23.13 35.96
N LEU A 501 -42.47 23.86 36.68
CA LEU A 501 -41.29 23.30 37.33
C LEU A 501 -41.64 22.60 38.66
N ALA A 502 -42.56 23.14 39.46
CA ALA A 502 -43.03 22.50 40.69
C ALA A 502 -43.73 21.17 40.41
N GLU A 503 -44.57 21.12 39.37
CA GLU A 503 -45.18 19.88 38.88
C GLU A 503 -44.13 18.86 38.39
N LEU A 504 -43.03 19.34 37.79
CA LEU A 504 -41.95 18.48 37.31
C LEU A 504 -41.20 17.78 38.45
N VAL A 505 -41.06 18.45 39.61
CA VAL A 505 -40.47 17.88 40.83
C VAL A 505 -41.52 17.31 41.79
N LYS A 506 -42.79 17.24 41.37
CA LYS A 506 -43.93 16.73 42.15
C LYS A 506 -44.15 17.45 43.49
N VAL A 507 -43.85 18.74 43.53
CA VAL A 507 -44.21 19.61 44.66
C VAL A 507 -45.60 20.19 44.37
N CYS A 508 -46.57 19.82 45.21
CA CYS A 508 -47.94 20.34 45.17
C CYS A 508 -48.24 21.06 46.50
N ALA A 509 -49.39 21.75 46.54
CA ALA A 509 -49.87 22.54 47.68
C ALA A 509 -49.83 21.79 49.01
#